data_AF-A0A5C4TIA8-F1
#
_entry.id   AF-A0A5C4TIA8-F1
#
_cell.length_a   1.000
_cell.length_b   1.000
_cell.length_c   1.000
_cell.angle_alpha   90.00
_cell.angle_beta   90.00
_cell.angle_gamma   90.00
#
_symmetry.space_group_name_H-M   'P 1'
#
loop_
_entity.id
_entity.type
_entity.pdbx_description
1 polymer ?
#
loop_
_entity_poly.entity_id
_entity_poly.type
_entity_poly.pdbx_seq_one_letter_code
_entity_poly.pdbx_strand_id
1 'polypeptide(L)'
;MPNSCAETPFAGMSSYCSSKAGLNMFTECVNMEQQNAAYPVRLLVVYPGMIDTGMQSVARNSKADQLPTAHFFQQAYDEGVLATPEQTAEGIIRLLERGRQDACIVKQLD
;
A
#
# COMPACT_ATOMS: atom_id res chain seq x y z
N MET A 1 -11.64 -2.24 -1.12
CA MET A 1 -11.57 -2.84 0.25
C MET A 1 -10.61 -2.01 1.10
N PRO A 2 -10.95 -1.64 2.34
CA PRO A 2 -10.23 -0.61 3.10
C PRO A 2 -9.09 -1.13 4.01
N ASN A 3 -8.58 -2.34 3.78
CA ASN A 3 -7.71 -2.98 4.77
C ASN A 3 -6.29 -3.15 4.20
N SER A 4 -5.49 -2.09 4.30
CA SER A 4 -4.05 -2.18 4.02
C SER A 4 -3.35 -2.99 5.11
N CYS A 5 -2.27 -3.70 4.79
CA CYS A 5 -1.48 -4.41 5.81
C CYS A 5 -0.77 -3.46 6.79
N ALA A 6 -0.78 -2.15 6.54
CA ALA A 6 -0.23 -1.17 7.46
C ALA A 6 -1.21 -0.80 8.59
N GLU A 7 -2.51 -0.99 8.37
CA GLU A 7 -3.58 -0.59 9.30
C GLU A 7 -4.38 -1.80 9.82
N THR A 8 -4.39 -2.91 9.08
CA THR A 8 -5.13 -4.13 9.42
C THR A 8 -4.18 -5.32 9.63
N PRO A 9 -4.28 -6.03 10.77
CA PRO A 9 -3.49 -7.23 11.01
C PRO A 9 -4.02 -8.42 10.21
N PHE A 10 -3.11 -9.21 9.64
CA PHE A 10 -3.42 -10.46 8.96
C PHE A 10 -2.58 -11.60 9.51
N ALA A 11 -3.23 -12.70 9.90
CA ALA A 11 -2.55 -13.90 10.36
C ALA A 11 -1.61 -14.44 9.26
N GLY A 12 -0.41 -14.88 9.63
CA GLY A 12 0.63 -15.30 8.68
C GLY A 12 1.43 -14.16 8.03
N MET A 13 1.07 -12.90 8.28
CA MET A 13 1.72 -11.72 7.70
C MET A 13 2.32 -10.77 8.75
N SER A 14 2.71 -11.27 9.92
CA SER A 14 3.16 -10.42 11.04
C SER A 14 4.33 -9.49 10.66
N SER A 15 5.36 -10.04 10.01
CA SER A 15 6.53 -9.27 9.54
C SER A 15 6.16 -8.25 8.47
N TYR A 16 5.28 -8.61 7.55
CA TYR A 16 4.83 -7.72 6.48
C TYR A 16 3.98 -6.58 7.06
N CYS A 17 2.99 -6.89 7.90
CA CYS A 17 2.09 -5.91 8.49
C CYS A 17 2.85 -4.95 9.41
N SER A 18 3.71 -5.47 10.30
CA SER A 18 4.49 -4.63 11.21
C SER A 18 5.44 -3.69 10.46
N SER A 19 6.08 -4.19 9.40
CA SER A 19 6.97 -3.36 8.57
C SER A 19 6.22 -2.25 7.84
N LYS A 20 5.04 -2.55 7.27
CA LYS A 20 4.21 -1.56 6.58
C LYS A 20 3.65 -0.51 7.56
N ALA A 21 3.20 -0.93 8.74
CA ALA A 21 2.77 -0.01 9.80
C ALA A 21 3.94 0.88 10.27
N GLY A 22 5.13 0.30 10.42
CA GLY A 22 6.35 1.03 10.75
C GLY A 22 6.72 2.09 9.70
N LEU A 23 6.61 1.74 8.40
CA LEU A 23 6.85 2.70 7.32
C LEU A 23 5.87 3.87 7.33
N ASN A 24 4.60 3.65 7.69
CA ASN A 24 3.64 4.74 7.85
C ASN A 24 4.07 5.70 8.94
N MET A 25 4.26 5.18 10.15
CA MET A 25 4.59 6.00 11.32
C MET A 25 5.91 6.73 11.11
N PHE A 26 6.91 6.06 10.54
CA PHE A 26 8.16 6.68 10.15
C PHE A 26 7.95 7.86 9.19
N THR A 27 7.13 7.65 8.15
CA THR A 27 6.86 8.70 7.16
C THR A 27 6.11 9.89 7.76
N GLU A 28 5.15 9.64 8.64
CA GLU A 28 4.43 10.70 9.36
C GLU A 28 5.36 11.51 10.26
N CYS A 29 6.22 10.85 11.04
CA CYS A 29 7.23 11.51 11.87
C CYS A 29 8.15 12.40 11.03
N VAL A 30 8.74 11.85 9.96
CA VAL A 30 9.65 12.62 9.10
C VAL A 30 8.90 13.75 8.39
N ASN A 31 7.65 13.55 7.97
CA ASN A 31 6.84 14.62 7.38
C ASN A 31 6.65 15.79 8.36
N MET A 32 6.42 15.52 9.65
CA MET A 32 6.37 16.56 10.69
C MET A 32 7.72 17.26 10.86
N GLU A 33 8.82 16.52 10.87
CA GLU A 33 10.18 17.08 10.96
C GLU A 33 10.49 18.02 9.78
N GLN A 34 10.03 17.67 8.57
CA GLN A 34 10.25 18.47 7.36
C GLN A 34 9.50 19.81 7.35
N GLN A 35 8.47 20.01 8.18
CA GLN A 35 7.71 21.27 8.19
C GLN A 35 8.58 22.48 8.57
N ASN A 36 9.65 22.28 9.33
CA ASN A 36 10.56 23.34 9.81
C ASN A 36 11.96 23.26 9.18
N ALA A 37 12.18 22.39 8.19
CA ALA A 37 13.48 22.22 7.56
C ALA A 37 13.81 23.39 6.62
N ALA A 38 15.08 23.80 6.56
CA ALA A 38 15.54 24.84 5.63
C ALA A 38 15.32 24.46 4.15
N TYR A 39 15.37 23.16 3.85
CA TYR A 39 15.15 22.58 2.53
C TYR A 39 14.19 21.38 2.65
N PRO A 40 12.88 21.63 2.79
CA PRO A 40 11.93 20.58 3.12
C PRO A 40 11.73 19.61 1.95
N VAL A 41 11.79 18.31 2.23
CA VAL A 41 11.38 17.27 1.27
C VAL A 41 9.92 16.89 1.45
N ARG A 42 9.31 16.36 0.39
CA ARG A 42 7.96 15.81 0.43
C ARG A 42 8.04 14.31 0.60
N LEU A 43 7.28 13.76 1.53
CA LEU A 43 7.15 12.32 1.72
C LEU A 43 5.74 11.86 1.36
N LEU A 44 5.66 10.70 0.71
CA LEU A 44 4.39 10.08 0.33
C LEU A 44 4.47 8.58 0.59
N VAL A 45 3.45 8.04 1.27
CA VAL A 45 3.12 6.62 1.31
C VAL A 45 1.87 6.44 0.48
N VAL A 46 1.96 5.57 -0.52
CA VAL A 46 0.86 5.30 -1.44
C VAL A 46 0.30 3.90 -1.16
N TYR A 47 -1.02 3.81 -1.08
CA TYR A 47 -1.76 2.56 -1.03
C TYR A 47 -2.36 2.29 -2.41
N PRO A 48 -1.69 1.51 -3.25
CA PRO A 48 -2.13 1.29 -4.63
C PRO A 48 -3.31 0.32 -4.75
N GLY A 49 -3.85 -0.19 -3.64
CA GLY A 49 -4.80 -1.30 -3.64
C GLY A 49 -4.13 -2.63 -3.97
N MET A 50 -4.92 -3.61 -4.40
CA MET A 50 -4.41 -4.91 -4.85
C MET A 50 -4.08 -4.85 -6.34
N ILE A 51 -2.84 -5.21 -6.68
CA ILE A 51 -2.31 -5.15 -8.04
C ILE A 51 -2.05 -6.57 -8.53
N ASP A 52 -2.44 -6.90 -9.76
CA ASP A 52 -2.13 -8.19 -10.37
C ASP A 52 -0.63 -8.29 -10.69
N THR A 53 0.12 -8.80 -9.72
CA THR A 53 1.58 -8.91 -9.72
C THR A 53 2.01 -10.31 -9.29
N GLY A 54 3.30 -10.62 -9.44
CA GLY A 54 3.86 -11.85 -8.88
C GLY A 54 3.62 -12.00 -7.37
N MET A 55 3.67 -10.91 -6.59
CA MET A 55 3.38 -10.95 -5.15
C MET A 55 1.93 -11.37 -4.87
N GLN A 56 0.97 -10.78 -5.59
CA GLN A 56 -0.44 -11.13 -5.44
C GLN A 56 -0.69 -12.58 -5.88
N SER A 57 -0.05 -13.03 -6.97
CA SER A 57 -0.11 -14.41 -7.45
C SER A 57 0.42 -15.40 -6.39
N VAL A 58 1.53 -15.11 -5.72
CA VAL A 58 2.04 -15.93 -4.61
C VAL A 58 1.02 -15.97 -3.47
N ALA A 59 0.42 -14.83 -3.10
CA ALA A 59 -0.55 -14.76 -2.01
C ALA A 59 -1.83 -15.56 -2.31
N ARG A 60 -2.42 -15.43 -3.51
CA ARG A 60 -3.64 -16.17 -3.89
C ARG A 60 -3.43 -17.68 -4.03
N ASN A 61 -2.21 -18.12 -4.39
CA ASN A 61 -1.86 -19.54 -4.52
C ASN A 61 -1.24 -20.14 -3.23
N SER A 62 -1.13 -19.37 -2.15
CA SER A 62 -0.59 -19.86 -0.88
C SER A 62 -1.58 -20.80 -0.18
N LYS A 63 -1.07 -21.81 0.51
CA LYS A 63 -1.91 -22.71 1.30
C LYS A 63 -2.41 -22.00 2.56
N ALA A 64 -3.61 -22.37 3.03
CA ALA A 64 -4.26 -21.72 4.16
C ALA A 64 -3.52 -21.90 5.51
N ASP A 65 -2.69 -22.94 5.64
CA ASP A 65 -1.82 -23.17 6.80
C ASP A 65 -0.63 -22.20 6.87
N GLN A 66 -0.19 -21.69 5.71
CA GLN A 66 0.87 -20.69 5.60
C GLN A 66 0.33 -19.26 5.58
N LEU A 67 -0.77 -19.05 4.85
CA LEU A 67 -1.43 -17.76 4.72
C LEU A 67 -2.95 -17.96 4.81
N PRO A 68 -3.55 -17.88 6.02
CA PRO A 68 -5.00 -18.05 6.20
C PRO A 68 -5.85 -17.09 5.35
N THR A 69 -5.28 -15.95 4.97
CA THR A 69 -5.91 -14.91 4.16
C THR A 69 -5.79 -15.14 2.64
N ALA A 70 -5.17 -16.23 2.19
CA ALA A 70 -5.01 -16.56 0.77
C ALA A 70 -6.34 -16.51 -0.01
N HIS A 71 -7.43 -16.97 0.62
CA HIS A 71 -8.76 -16.99 0.01
C HIS A 71 -9.29 -15.59 -0.36
N PHE A 72 -8.96 -14.54 0.40
CA PHE A 72 -9.34 -13.17 0.07
C PHE A 72 -8.62 -12.68 -1.20
N PHE A 73 -7.35 -13.05 -1.37
CA PHE A 73 -6.58 -12.70 -2.57
C PHE A 73 -7.08 -13.47 -3.80
N GLN A 74 -7.50 -14.73 -3.62
CA GLN A 74 -8.12 -15.51 -4.69
C GLN A 74 -9.47 -14.91 -5.10
N GLN A 75 -10.33 -14.59 -4.14
CA GLN A 75 -11.63 -13.95 -4.41
C GLN A 75 -11.45 -12.63 -5.17
N ALA A 76 -10.50 -11.78 -4.76
CA ALA A 76 -10.23 -10.52 -5.45
C ALA A 76 -9.75 -10.70 -6.90
N TYR A 77 -9.02 -11.80 -7.18
CA TYR A 77 -8.62 -12.16 -8.53
C TYR A 77 -9.82 -12.63 -9.35
N ASP A 78 -10.65 -13.52 -8.80
CA ASP A 78 -11.81 -14.11 -9.47
C ASP A 78 -12.89 -13.05 -9.78
N GLU A 79 -13.05 -12.06 -8.89
CA GLU A 79 -13.95 -10.91 -9.07
C GLU A 79 -13.41 -9.86 -10.06
N GLY A 80 -12.16 -10.00 -10.52
CA GLY A 80 -11.55 -9.06 -11.46
C GLY A 80 -11.32 -7.66 -10.88
N VAL A 81 -11.18 -7.53 -9.55
CA VAL A 81 -11.03 -6.23 -8.86
C VAL A 81 -9.57 -5.81 -8.66
N LEU A 82 -8.62 -6.54 -9.26
CA LEU A 82 -7.20 -6.18 -9.23
C LEU A 82 -6.89 -5.10 -10.26
N ALA A 83 -6.13 -4.09 -9.85
CA ALA A 83 -5.54 -3.15 -10.78
C ALA A 83 -4.38 -3.79 -11.55
N THR A 84 -4.15 -3.37 -12.78
CA THR A 84 -2.91 -3.69 -13.50
C THR A 84 -1.73 -2.86 -12.94
N PRO A 85 -0.49 -3.34 -13.09
CA PRO A 85 0.70 -2.54 -12.80
C PRO A 85 0.71 -1.20 -13.53
N GLU A 86 0.26 -1.18 -14.78
CA GLU A 86 0.21 0.02 -15.62
C GLU A 86 -0.79 1.05 -15.08
N GLN A 87 -2.01 0.64 -14.74
CA GLN A 87 -3.01 1.52 -14.11
C GLN A 87 -2.49 2.11 -12.79
N THR A 88 -1.81 1.28 -12.00
CA THR A 88 -1.20 1.74 -10.74
C THR A 88 -0.10 2.77 -11.00
N ALA A 89 0.78 2.51 -11.97
CA ALA A 89 1.87 3.41 -12.33
C ALA A 89 1.35 4.76 -12.83
N GLU A 90 0.32 4.76 -13.68
CA GLU A 90 -0.35 5.97 -14.15
C GLU A 90 -0.94 6.79 -12.99
N GLY A 91 -1.60 6.13 -12.03
CA GLY A 91 -2.11 6.79 -10.84
C GLY A 91 -1.00 7.45 -10.01
N ILE A 92 0.16 6.78 -9.86
CA ILE A 92 1.32 7.36 -9.16
C ILE A 92 1.88 8.57 -9.93
N ILE A 93 1.98 8.50 -11.25
CA ILE A 93 2.45 9.63 -12.08
C ILE A 93 1.50 10.82 -11.90
N ARG A 94 0.18 10.61 -12.02
CA ARG A 94 -0.83 11.66 -11.77
C ARG A 94 -0.70 12.25 -10.38
N LEU A 95 -0.47 11.42 -9.36
CA LEU A 95 -0.24 11.90 -7.99
C LEU A 95 0.99 12.81 -7.89
N LEU A 96 2.10 12.44 -8.55
CA LEU A 96 3.33 13.22 -8.54
C LEU A 96 3.18 14.57 -9.27
N GLU A 97 2.34 14.63 -10.30
CA GLU A 97 2.05 15.84 -11.06
C GLU A 97 1.14 16.84 -10.30
N ARG A 98 0.38 16.39 -9.30
CA ARG A 98 -0.61 17.20 -8.55
C ARG A 98 -0.02 18.24 -7.58
N GLY A 99 1.28 18.54 -7.64
CA GLY A 99 1.91 19.51 -6.75
C GLY A 99 2.03 19.02 -5.29
N ARG A 100 2.31 19.93 -4.35
CA ARG A 100 2.45 19.57 -2.92
C ARG A 100 1.07 19.37 -2.30
N GLN A 101 0.89 18.24 -1.61
CA GLN A 101 -0.25 17.96 -0.74
C GLN A 101 0.20 17.94 0.73
N ASP A 102 -0.70 18.29 1.65
CA ASP A 102 -0.40 18.30 3.09
C ASP A 102 -0.44 16.89 3.69
N ALA A 103 -1.24 15.99 3.12
CA ALA A 103 -1.32 14.60 3.55
C ALA A 103 -0.19 13.77 2.92
N CYS A 104 0.62 13.11 3.77
CA CYS A 104 1.67 12.19 3.31
C CYS A 104 1.17 10.75 3.07
N ILE A 105 -0.03 10.40 3.56
CA ILE A 105 -0.65 9.07 3.42
C ILE A 105 -1.73 9.15 2.34
N VAL A 106 -1.50 8.53 1.18
CA VAL A 106 -2.38 8.55 0.01
C VAL A 106 -3.09 7.21 -0.13
N LYS A 107 -4.31 7.13 0.40
CA LYS A 107 -5.07 5.86 0.53
C LYS A 107 -5.70 5.36 -0.76
N GLN A 108 -5.76 6.19 -1.80
CA GLN A 108 -6.32 5.82 -3.10
C GLN A 108 -5.62 6.59 -4.21
N LEU A 109 -5.35 5.88 -5.32
CA LEU A 109 -4.93 6.47 -6.57
C LEU A 109 -6.16 6.69 -7.44
N ASP A 110 -6.28 7.89 -8.02
CA ASP A 110 -7.30 8.22 -9.01
C ASP A 110 -6.88 7.81 -10.42
#